data_AF-A0A5C6ED22-F1
#
_entry.id   AF-A0A5C6ED22-F1
#
_cell.length_a   1.000
_cell.length_b   1.000
_cell.length_c   1.000
_cell.angle_alpha   90.00
_cell.angle_beta   90.00
_cell.angle_gamma   90.00
#
_symmetry.space_group_name_H-M   'P 1'
#
loop_
_entity.id
_entity.type
_entity.pdbx_description
1 polymer ?
#
loop_
_entity_poly.entity_id
_entity_poly.type
_entity_poly.pdbx_seq_one_letter_code
_entity_poly.pdbx_strand_id
1 'polypeptide(L)'
;MLSVYLRSLLRDEAAVDDLFQETMLVAWRRLDDCDLDRPFGPWLRGIASRLVKAHYRKQKSAPVQLHETVLAVVDRHFENITQMAGDTWDEKVAALHRCVDDLPEKQRGVIRERYFEGMPASQVACQCQISIEACKKRLQRGRAMLAECLKKKGVLDGGGVVT
;
A
#
# COMPACT_ATOMS: atom_id res chain seq x y z
N MET A 1 -8.77 6.04 -4.70
CA MET A 1 -8.03 5.84 -5.98
C MET A 1 -7.23 4.55 -6.03
N LEU A 2 -6.35 4.23 -5.06
CA LEU A 2 -5.54 3.00 -5.12
C LEU A 2 -6.36 1.70 -5.08
N SER A 3 -7.37 1.58 -4.23
CA SER A 3 -8.21 0.37 -4.18
C SER A 3 -8.97 0.14 -5.50
N VAL A 4 -9.45 1.21 -6.13
CA VAL A 4 -10.10 1.14 -7.46
C VAL A 4 -9.08 0.71 -8.53
N TYR A 5 -7.86 1.25 -8.47
CA TYR A 5 -6.77 0.84 -9.34
C TYR A 5 -6.41 -0.65 -9.15
N LEU A 6 -6.35 -1.15 -7.92
CA LEU A 6 -6.07 -2.56 -7.67
C LEU A 6 -7.22 -3.47 -8.15
N ARG A 7 -8.48 -3.05 -7.95
CA ARG A 7 -9.67 -3.77 -8.47
C ARG A 7 -9.74 -3.81 -10.00
N SER A 8 -9.19 -2.80 -10.69
CA SER A 8 -9.14 -2.86 -12.16
C SER A 8 -8.08 -3.85 -12.67
N LEU A 9 -7.12 -4.23 -11.84
CA LEU A 9 -6.02 -5.13 -12.20
C LEU A 9 -6.15 -6.54 -11.62
N LEU A 10 -6.92 -6.71 -10.55
CA LEU A 10 -7.08 -7.97 -9.82
C LEU A 10 -8.56 -8.37 -9.79
N ARG A 11 -8.83 -9.67 -9.93
CA ARG A 11 -10.20 -10.23 -9.86
C ARG A 11 -10.60 -10.70 -8.47
N ASP A 12 -9.62 -10.97 -7.61
CA ASP A 12 -9.83 -11.48 -6.26
C ASP A 12 -9.76 -10.32 -5.25
N GLU A 13 -10.87 -10.06 -4.54
CA GLU A 13 -10.94 -9.01 -3.52
C GLU A 13 -9.98 -9.26 -2.36
N ALA A 14 -9.69 -10.52 -2.00
CA ALA A 14 -8.69 -10.81 -0.97
C ALA A 14 -7.28 -10.40 -1.43
N ALA A 15 -6.97 -10.64 -2.70
CA ALA A 15 -5.71 -10.19 -3.29
C ALA A 15 -5.62 -8.66 -3.40
N VAL A 16 -6.75 -7.98 -3.66
CA VAL A 16 -6.83 -6.51 -3.66
C VAL A 16 -6.46 -5.95 -2.29
N ASP A 17 -7.06 -6.47 -1.22
CA ASP A 17 -6.80 -6.00 0.14
C ASP A 17 -5.36 -6.28 0.58
N ASP A 18 -4.82 -7.46 0.25
CA ASP A 18 -3.44 -7.83 0.56
C ASP A 18 -2.43 -6.94 -0.18
N LEU A 19 -2.62 -6.73 -1.48
CA LEU A 19 -1.72 -5.88 -2.29
C LEU A 19 -1.89 -4.40 -1.93
N PHE A 20 -3.08 -3.98 -1.53
CA PHE A 20 -3.31 -2.65 -0.99
C PHE A 20 -2.45 -2.42 0.26
N GLN A 21 -2.54 -3.34 1.23
CA GLN A 21 -1.75 -3.27 2.45
C GLN A 21 -0.25 -3.29 2.17
N GLU A 22 0.21 -4.16 1.27
CA GLU A 22 1.62 -4.25 0.90
C GLU A 22 2.09 -2.96 0.19
N THR A 23 1.27 -2.37 -0.66
CA THR A 23 1.57 -1.08 -1.32
C THR A 23 1.75 0.04 -0.30
N MET A 24 0.84 0.15 0.68
CA MET A 24 0.94 1.19 1.73
C MET A 24 2.19 1.05 2.58
N LEU A 25 2.59 -0.18 2.90
CA LEU A 25 3.80 -0.44 3.66
C LEU A 25 5.07 -0.12 2.87
N VAL A 26 5.12 -0.47 1.58
CA VAL A 26 6.25 -0.13 0.72
C VAL A 26 6.34 1.37 0.50
N ALA A 27 5.20 2.05 0.33
CA ALA A 27 5.12 3.50 0.28
C ALA A 27 5.66 4.11 1.58
N TRP A 28 5.25 3.59 2.73
CA TRP A 28 5.77 4.04 4.03
C TRP A 28 7.28 3.90 4.17
N ARG A 29 7.88 2.82 3.68
CA ARG A 29 9.34 2.64 3.72
C ARG A 29 10.08 3.63 2.82
N ARG A 30 9.49 3.96 1.67
CA ARG A 30 10.12 4.78 0.63
C ARG A 30 9.76 6.25 0.72
N LEU A 31 9.05 6.63 1.78
CA LEU A 31 8.57 7.99 1.98
C LEU A 31 9.72 8.96 2.16
N ASP A 32 10.76 8.55 2.90
CA ASP A 32 11.97 9.35 3.13
C ASP A 32 12.82 9.51 1.85
N ASP A 33 12.70 8.57 0.90
CA ASP A 33 13.40 8.58 -0.40
C ASP A 33 12.58 9.26 -1.52
N CYS A 34 11.39 9.79 -1.20
CA CYS A 34 10.46 10.24 -2.22
C CYS A 34 10.67 11.71 -2.62
N ASP A 35 10.79 11.91 -3.93
CA ASP A 35 10.82 13.21 -4.59
C ASP A 35 9.47 13.94 -4.41
N LEU A 36 9.46 15.00 -3.61
CA LEU A 36 8.28 15.82 -3.28
C LEU A 36 7.76 16.61 -4.49
N ASP A 37 8.58 16.77 -5.55
CA ASP A 37 8.19 17.49 -6.77
C ASP A 37 7.32 16.63 -7.71
N ARG A 38 7.05 15.36 -7.35
CA ARG A 38 6.26 14.43 -8.16
C ARG A 38 4.90 14.12 -7.54
N PRO A 39 3.84 13.85 -8.35
CA PRO A 39 2.51 13.58 -7.79
C PRO A 39 2.39 12.23 -7.04
N PHE A 40 1.65 12.20 -5.92
CA PHE A 40 1.51 11.04 -5.01
C PHE A 40 0.82 9.85 -5.64
N GLY A 41 -0.26 10.10 -6.37
CA GLY A 41 -1.02 9.06 -7.05
C GLY A 41 -0.15 8.19 -7.97
N PRO A 42 0.53 8.76 -8.98
CA PRO A 42 1.44 8.04 -9.86
C PRO A 42 2.56 7.29 -9.12
N TRP A 43 3.20 7.91 -8.13
CA TRP A 43 4.26 7.25 -7.35
C TRP A 43 3.72 5.99 -6.63
N LEU A 44 2.59 6.13 -5.95
CA LEU A 44 1.91 5.06 -5.22
C LEU A 44 1.42 3.94 -6.14
N ARG A 45 0.86 4.29 -7.31
CA ARG A 45 0.44 3.31 -8.34
C ARG A 45 1.64 2.59 -8.95
N GLY A 46 2.77 3.28 -9.12
CA GLY A 46 4.02 2.65 -9.55
C GLY A 46 4.55 1.61 -8.54
N ILE A 47 4.31 1.80 -7.24
CA ILE A 47 4.59 0.77 -6.23
C ILE A 47 3.61 -0.40 -6.40
N ALA A 48 2.31 -0.09 -6.47
CA ALA A 48 1.25 -1.08 -6.60
C ALA A 48 1.43 -1.98 -7.84
N SER A 49 1.73 -1.40 -8.99
CA SER A 49 1.89 -2.13 -10.27
C SER A 49 3.04 -3.13 -10.20
N ARG A 50 4.15 -2.79 -9.54
CA ARG A 50 5.28 -3.72 -9.32
C ARG A 50 4.87 -4.89 -8.44
N LEU A 51 4.09 -4.65 -7.39
CA LEU A 51 3.59 -5.68 -6.49
C LEU A 51 2.56 -6.59 -7.19
N VAL A 52 1.64 -6.03 -7.97
CA VAL A 52 0.70 -6.79 -8.81
C VAL A 52 1.46 -7.69 -9.79
N LYS A 53 2.46 -7.16 -10.52
CA LYS A 53 3.32 -7.97 -11.40
C LYS A 53 4.01 -9.11 -10.63
N ALA A 54 4.49 -8.84 -9.41
CA ALA A 54 5.14 -9.87 -8.57
C ALA A 54 4.14 -10.95 -8.08
N HIS A 55 2.93 -10.54 -7.74
CA HIS A 55 1.84 -11.43 -7.33
C HIS A 55 1.48 -12.42 -8.44
N TYR A 56 1.25 -11.93 -9.66
CA TYR A 56 0.98 -12.79 -10.82
C TYR A 56 2.13 -13.74 -11.16
N ARG A 57 3.39 -13.28 -11.07
CA ARG A 57 4.57 -14.16 -11.27
C ARG A 57 4.62 -15.32 -10.28
N LYS A 58 4.19 -15.12 -9.02
CA LYS A 58 4.22 -16.16 -7.98
C LYS A 58 3.12 -17.22 -8.15
N GLN A 59 1.98 -16.87 -8.74
CA GLN A 59 0.84 -17.78 -8.84
C GLN A 59 0.99 -18.90 -9.87
N LYS A 60 2.02 -18.90 -10.75
CA LYS A 60 2.25 -19.88 -11.83
C LYS A 60 1.07 -20.15 -12.80
N SER A 61 -0.14 -19.64 -12.53
CA SER A 61 -1.23 -19.58 -13.49
C SER A 61 -0.84 -18.68 -14.65
N ALA A 62 -1.10 -19.20 -15.84
CA ALA A 62 -0.77 -18.69 -17.16
C ALA A 62 -1.03 -17.17 -17.33
N PRO A 63 -0.41 -16.54 -18.35
CA PRO A 63 -0.21 -15.12 -18.39
C PRO A 63 -1.53 -14.41 -18.74
N VAL A 64 -2.27 -13.98 -17.72
CA VAL A 64 -2.88 -12.66 -17.85
C VAL A 64 -1.69 -11.71 -17.86
N GLN A 65 -1.07 -11.54 -19.02
CA GLN A 65 -0.08 -10.50 -19.21
C GLN A 65 -0.85 -9.21 -18.97
N LEU A 66 -0.72 -8.70 -17.75
CA LEU A 66 -0.91 -7.29 -17.47
C LEU A 66 0.21 -6.58 -18.25
N HIS A 67 0.01 -6.50 -19.56
CA HIS A 67 1.00 -6.04 -20.52
C HIS A 67 1.33 -4.60 -20.12
N GLU A 68 2.59 -4.19 -20.27
CA GLU A 68 3.06 -2.86 -19.88
C GLU A 68 2.13 -1.76 -20.45
N THR A 69 1.57 -2.01 -21.64
CA THR A 69 0.61 -1.16 -22.33
C THR A 69 -0.75 -1.05 -21.61
N VAL A 70 -1.27 -2.13 -21.03
CA VAL A 70 -2.52 -2.12 -20.25
C VAL A 70 -2.34 -1.31 -18.98
N LEU A 71 -1.22 -1.54 -18.27
CA LEU A 71 -0.87 -0.74 -17.07
C LEU A 71 -0.71 0.74 -17.40
N ALA A 72 -0.03 1.07 -18.50
CA ALA A 72 0.16 2.45 -18.93
C ALA A 72 -1.16 3.14 -19.31
N VAL A 73 -2.11 2.42 -19.94
CA VAL A 73 -3.45 2.96 -20.24
C VAL A 73 -4.24 3.22 -18.96
N VAL A 74 -4.22 2.29 -18.01
CA VAL A 74 -4.88 2.47 -16.71
C VAL A 74 -4.23 3.62 -15.94
N ASP A 75 -2.90 3.68 -15.86
CA ASP A 75 -2.18 4.77 -15.18
C ASP A 75 -2.53 6.14 -15.77
N ARG A 76 -2.56 6.26 -17.11
CA ARG A 76 -2.95 7.50 -17.80
C ARG A 76 -4.40 7.90 -17.51
N HIS A 77 -5.32 6.94 -17.44
CA HIS A 77 -6.71 7.24 -17.06
C HIS A 77 -6.79 7.76 -15.63
N PHE A 78 -6.03 7.19 -14.70
CA PHE A 78 -6.01 7.66 -13.31
C PHE A 78 -5.27 9.00 -13.15
N GLU A 79 -4.27 9.30 -13.98
CA GLU A 79 -3.60 10.62 -14.02
C GLU A 79 -4.58 11.74 -14.35
N ASN A 80 -5.44 11.55 -15.36
CA ASN A 80 -6.45 12.54 -15.75
C ASN A 80 -7.50 12.80 -14.65
N ILE A 81 -7.74 11.83 -13.76
CA ILE A 81 -8.67 11.97 -12.62
C ILE A 81 -8.01 12.69 -11.43
N THR A 82 -6.66 12.77 -11.36
CA THR A 82 -5.93 13.30 -10.20
C THR A 82 -5.62 14.81 -10.30
N GLN A 83 -6.22 15.55 -11.25
CA GLN A 83 -6.02 17.01 -11.41
C GLN A 83 -7.01 17.87 -10.59
N MET A 84 -7.32 17.48 -9.35
CA MET A 84 -8.11 18.35 -8.45
C MET A 84 -7.17 19.15 -7.53
N ALA A 85 -7.25 20.47 -7.59
CA ALA A 85 -6.49 21.38 -6.74
C ALA A 85 -6.88 21.21 -5.26
N GLY A 86 -5.89 21.06 -4.38
CA GLY A 86 -6.08 20.84 -2.93
C GLY A 86 -5.59 19.47 -2.42
N ASP A 87 -5.07 18.62 -3.30
CA ASP A 87 -4.56 17.29 -2.95
C ASP A 87 -3.07 17.33 -2.57
N THR A 88 -2.73 18.10 -1.54
CA THR A 88 -1.33 18.39 -1.18
C THR A 88 -0.60 17.14 -0.69
N TRP A 89 0.47 16.78 -1.39
CA TRP A 89 1.34 15.64 -1.11
C TRP A 89 1.74 15.55 0.38
N ASP A 90 2.09 16.68 0.99
CA ASP A 90 2.50 16.78 2.40
C ASP A 90 1.42 16.29 3.37
N GLU A 91 0.14 16.52 3.07
CA GLU A 91 -0.96 16.09 3.92
C GLU A 91 -1.12 14.56 3.91
N LYS A 92 -0.90 13.95 2.74
CA LYS A 92 -0.95 12.49 2.55
C LYS A 92 0.23 11.80 3.21
N VAL A 93 1.42 12.37 3.06
CA VAL A 93 2.64 11.94 3.74
C VAL A 93 2.49 12.03 5.25
N ALA A 94 2.08 13.20 5.76
CA ALA A 94 1.85 13.41 7.18
C ALA A 94 0.75 12.47 7.71
N ALA A 95 -0.30 12.20 6.93
CA ALA A 95 -1.31 11.22 7.29
C ALA A 95 -0.74 9.79 7.37
N LEU A 96 0.17 9.40 6.46
CA LEU A 96 0.83 8.10 6.50
C LEU A 96 1.71 7.93 7.75
N HIS A 97 2.56 8.91 8.06
CA HIS A 97 3.37 8.89 9.29
C HIS A 97 2.49 8.80 10.53
N ARG A 98 1.47 9.67 10.65
CA ARG A 98 0.55 9.65 11.79
C ARG A 98 -0.17 8.32 11.92
N CYS A 99 -0.67 7.74 10.82
CA CYS A 99 -1.36 6.46 10.88
C CYS A 99 -0.47 5.31 11.36
N VAL A 100 0.83 5.37 11.09
CA VAL A 100 1.77 4.37 11.58
C VAL A 100 2.13 4.61 13.04
N ASP A 101 2.26 5.86 13.45
CA ASP A 101 2.50 6.19 14.85
C ASP A 101 1.27 5.92 15.73
N ASP A 102 0.05 6.02 15.18
CA ASP A 102 -1.23 5.71 15.83
C ASP A 102 -1.45 4.19 16.02
N LEU A 103 -0.59 3.33 15.43
CA LEU A 103 -0.69 1.88 15.66
C LEU A 103 -0.33 1.51 17.10
N PRO A 104 -1.03 0.52 17.71
CA PRO A 104 -0.64 0.02 19.02
C PRO A 104 0.77 -0.57 18.98
N GLU A 105 1.51 -0.41 20.07
CA GLU A 105 2.95 -0.70 20.16
C GLU A 105 3.33 -2.08 19.61
N LYS A 106 2.55 -3.11 19.93
CA LYS A 106 2.81 -4.49 19.49
C LYS A 106 2.69 -4.67 17.97
N GLN A 107 1.85 -3.88 17.30
CA GLN A 107 1.65 -3.89 15.87
C GLN A 107 2.68 -2.97 15.21
N ARG A 108 2.90 -1.78 15.78
CA ARG A 108 3.87 -0.80 15.30
C ARG A 108 5.30 -1.38 15.29
N GLY A 109 5.70 -2.07 16.37
CA GLY A 109 7.00 -2.73 16.48
C GLY A 109 7.22 -3.77 15.39
N VAL A 110 6.31 -4.73 15.24
CA VAL A 110 6.46 -5.76 14.19
C VAL A 110 6.40 -5.18 12.77
N ILE A 111 5.64 -4.11 12.54
CA ILE A 111 5.58 -3.40 11.27
C ILE A 111 6.93 -2.68 11.00
N ARG A 112 7.50 -1.98 11.99
CA ARG A 112 8.83 -1.34 11.88
C ARG A 112 9.93 -2.35 11.61
N GLU A 113 10.08 -3.37 12.46
CA GLU A 113 11.14 -4.38 12.28
C GLU A 113 11.00 -5.12 10.94
N ARG A 114 9.78 -5.47 10.54
CA ARG A 114 9.55 -6.18 9.27
C ARG A 114 9.82 -5.31 8.04
N TYR A 115 9.38 -4.06 8.03
CA TYR A 115 9.33 -3.24 6.81
C TYR A 115 10.39 -2.13 6.76
N PHE A 116 10.78 -1.54 7.89
CA PHE A 116 11.87 -0.56 7.96
C PHE A 116 13.24 -1.24 8.00
N GLU A 117 13.41 -2.16 8.96
CA GLU A 117 14.68 -2.88 9.14
C GLU A 117 14.83 -4.04 8.13
N GLY A 118 13.76 -4.37 7.39
CA GLY A 118 13.76 -5.41 6.36
C GLY A 118 13.86 -6.83 6.91
N MET A 119 13.71 -7.02 8.22
CA MET A 119 13.90 -8.31 8.87
C MET A 119 12.86 -9.34 8.39
N PRO A 120 13.23 -10.61 8.12
CA PRO A 120 12.28 -11.67 7.86
C PRO A 120 11.35 -11.89 9.05
N ALA A 121 10.10 -12.28 8.79
CA ALA A 121 9.09 -12.45 9.84
C ALA A 121 9.48 -13.48 10.91
N SER A 122 10.35 -14.44 10.59
CA SER A 122 10.94 -15.38 11.54
C SER A 122 11.87 -14.69 12.55
N GLN A 123 12.66 -13.71 12.09
CA GLN A 123 13.58 -12.95 12.93
C GLN A 123 12.82 -11.96 13.82
N VAL A 124 11.82 -11.28 13.26
CA VAL A 124 10.87 -10.43 14.04
C VAL A 124 10.19 -11.25 15.13
N ALA A 125 9.73 -12.46 14.82
CA ALA A 125 9.10 -13.35 15.79
C ALA A 125 10.07 -13.72 16.94
N CYS A 126 11.33 -14.01 16.60
CA CYS A 126 12.38 -14.31 17.58
C CYS A 126 12.68 -13.12 18.50
N GLN A 127 12.85 -11.92 17.92
CA GLN A 127 13.13 -10.69 18.65
C GLN A 127 11.97 -10.30 19.57
N CYS A 128 10.73 -10.43 19.09
CA CYS A 128 9.53 -10.21 19.88
C CYS A 128 9.19 -11.36 20.86
N GLN A 129 9.98 -12.44 20.90
CA GLN A 129 9.73 -13.65 21.70
C GLN A 129 8.32 -14.24 21.54
N ILE A 130 7.85 -14.35 20.29
CA ILE A 130 6.54 -14.88 19.94
C ILE A 130 6.66 -15.97 18.86
N SER A 131 5.62 -16.78 18.69
CA SER A 131 5.57 -17.72 17.56
C SER A 131 5.49 -16.97 16.22
N ILE A 132 5.96 -17.63 15.15
CA ILE A 132 5.90 -17.07 13.80
C ILE A 132 4.44 -16.85 13.36
N GLU A 133 3.50 -17.69 13.79
CA GLU A 133 2.07 -17.53 13.57
C GLU A 133 1.53 -16.30 14.30
N ALA A 134 1.94 -16.08 15.55
CA ALA A 134 1.55 -14.90 16.31
C ALA A 134 2.11 -13.62 15.67
N CYS A 135 3.36 -13.65 15.19
CA CYS A 135 3.97 -12.56 14.44
C CYS A 135 3.19 -12.25 13.16
N LYS A 136 2.86 -13.26 12.35
CA LYS A 136 2.03 -13.10 11.14
C LYS A 136 0.67 -12.49 11.47
N LYS A 137 0.00 -12.95 12.53
CA LYS A 137 -1.28 -12.37 13.00
C LYS A 137 -1.14 -10.93 13.47
N ARG A 138 -0.01 -10.53 14.07
CA ARG A 138 0.24 -9.14 14.47
C ARG A 138 0.49 -8.26 13.25
N LEU A 139 1.29 -8.72 12.30
CA LEU A 139 1.54 -8.04 11.03
C LEU A 139 0.25 -7.83 10.23
N GLN A 140 -0.58 -8.87 10.10
CA GLN A 140 -1.88 -8.78 9.43
C GLN A 140 -2.79 -7.73 10.09
N ARG A 141 -2.89 -7.75 11.43
CA ARG A 141 -3.69 -6.77 12.16
C ARG A 141 -3.13 -5.35 12.01
N GLY A 142 -1.82 -5.16 12.12
CA GLY A 142 -1.18 -3.85 11.91
C GLY A 142 -1.46 -3.29 10.53
N ARG A 143 -1.37 -4.13 9.49
CA ARG A 143 -1.71 -3.75 8.11
C ARG A 143 -3.17 -3.33 7.94
N ALA A 144 -4.10 -4.10 8.49
CA ALA A 144 -5.53 -3.77 8.43
C ALA A 144 -5.82 -2.44 9.14
N MET A 145 -5.21 -2.19 10.31
CA MET A 145 -5.35 -0.94 11.04
C MET A 145 -4.78 0.26 10.29
N LEU A 146 -3.65 0.09 9.60
CA LEU A 146 -3.09 1.12 8.72
C LEU A 146 -4.04 1.46 7.57
N ALA A 147 -4.56 0.44 6.89
CA ALA A 147 -5.48 0.62 5.78
C ALA A 147 -6.72 1.41 6.22
N GLU A 148 -7.30 1.04 7.37
CA GLU A 148 -8.47 1.73 7.92
C GLU A 148 -8.17 3.18 8.32
N CYS A 149 -7.02 3.43 8.96
CA CYS A 149 -6.61 4.79 9.33
C CYS A 149 -6.46 5.69 8.10
N LEU A 150 -5.80 5.19 7.06
CA LEU A 150 -5.56 5.93 5.82
C LEU A 150 -6.84 6.22 5.05
N LYS A 151 -7.79 5.30 5.09
CA LYS A 151 -9.12 5.49 4.51
C LYS A 151 -9.85 6.64 5.22
N LYS A 152 -9.86 6.64 6.55
CA LYS A 152 -10.49 7.71 7.35
C LYS A 152 -9.87 9.08 7.12
N LYS A 153 -8.55 9.16 6.89
CA LYS A 153 -7.84 10.43 6.67
C LYS A 153 -7.95 10.95 5.23
N GLY A 154 -8.80 10.37 4.37
CA GLY A 154 -9.03 10.87 3.02
C GLY A 154 -7.85 10.71 2.05
N VAL A 155 -6.73 10.14 2.51
CA VAL A 155 -5.54 9.85 1.67
C VAL A 155 -5.91 8.96 0.47
N LEU A 156 -6.98 8.18 0.64
CA LEU A 156 -7.43 7.16 -0.31
C LEU A 156 -8.74 7.52 -1.04
N ASP A 157 -9.56 8.40 -0.46
CA ASP A 157 -10.88 8.79 -0.97
C ASP A 157 -10.86 10.25 -1.48
N GLY A 158 -10.73 10.39 -2.79
CA GLY A 158 -11.12 11.60 -3.53
C GLY A 158 -12.55 11.49 -4.08
N GLY A 159 -13.38 10.62 -3.49
CA GLY A 159 -14.75 10.37 -3.90
C GLY A 159 -15.72 11.38 -3.30
N GLY A 160 -15.51 12.66 -3.58
CA GLY A 160 -16.61 13.61 -3.52
C GLY A 160 -17.62 13.19 -4.59
N VAL A 161 -18.74 12.64 -4.13
CA VAL A 161 -19.93 12.38 -4.95
C VAL A 161 -20.22 13.66 -5.74
N VAL A 162 -20.01 13.62 -7.05
CA VAL A 162 -20.68 14.56 -7.95
C VAL A 162 -22.11 14.06 -8.01
N THR A 163 -22.99 14.83 -7.37
CA THR A 163 -24.45 14.79 -7.45
C THR A 163 -24.96 14.64 -8.87
#